data_AF-A0A3N4B2H2-F1
#
_entry.id   AF-A0A3N4B2H2-F1
#
_cell.length_a   1.000
_cell.length_b   1.000
_cell.length_c   1.000
_cell.angle_alpha   90.00
_cell.angle_beta   90.00
_cell.angle_gamma   90.00
#
_symmetry.space_group_name_H-M   'P 1'
#
loop_
_entity.id
_entity.type
_entity.pdbx_description
1 polymer ?
#
loop_
_entity_poly.entity_id
_entity_poly.type
_entity_poly.pdbx_seq_one_letter_code
_entity_poly.pdbx_strand_id
1 'polypeptide(L)'
;MRFSLAGIDLGSAAGASQLTPMDIVDGATAFSDPAVLNLSRFLQSLDADGNLGNGIEITADIKNAISDYLQANPGVTLDFADSSGFEPAMNDLLAALSAENVFAENPNTASRGLTAKLDAFNHLLDSVDKANGKNIDFSLRPVLFIHGGAGSASQFESQAMRFRANGYPRSYLAVYEYDTSSSTGQNALDPIQAAKRNEEINLIVERLRQISGADKVDLMGHSMGTGVSLMYLGESDNAAKVAHYTSIDGAALDAPPGNVPTLALWGQYVEREVSGAENVYPSPEMPIGHIEVATSADSFARIYNHFNGSQPGTTQISDAEGDSVWIAGRASLFPQNTGAEGTELQIFEVDPATGIRLKDTPDHSMPISSDGNWGPFSITKGATYEFGLDREAVGADHYFYREGYLQDSLFVRLNTSLPGAGVGAYLHRSANHTNLMIARDRELWGDQGELNDSLTVNDTQIVTSATAPLLKRTSSIFLHDRNSDGNSTLPGPDPFFSALPFISGLDLFIPASPGANQPINIQLKPRGGNGAVQVINVPNWPSDEIRSNSVQFRDYIQ
;
A
#
# COMPACT_ATOMS: atom_id res chain seq x y z
N MET A 1 -33.27 20.76 0.97
CA MET A 1 -33.69 19.89 -0.15
C MET A 1 -33.52 18.46 0.31
N ARG A 2 -34.45 17.56 0.00
CA ARG A 2 -34.31 16.13 0.35
C ARG A 2 -33.99 15.34 -0.92
N PHE A 3 -33.07 14.39 -0.81
CA PHE A 3 -32.57 13.57 -1.90
C PHE A 3 -33.08 12.14 -1.72
N SER A 4 -33.54 11.53 -2.81
CA SER A 4 -34.01 10.15 -2.78
C SER A 4 -33.81 9.49 -4.14
N LEU A 5 -33.51 8.19 -4.15
CA LEU A 5 -33.43 7.36 -5.35
C LEU A 5 -34.35 6.16 -5.20
N ALA A 6 -35.30 5.96 -6.13
CA ALA A 6 -36.24 4.83 -6.08
C ALA A 6 -36.97 4.64 -4.74
N GLY A 7 -37.23 5.74 -4.01
CA GLY A 7 -37.85 5.71 -2.68
C GLY A 7 -36.87 5.51 -1.51
N ILE A 8 -35.60 5.21 -1.78
CA ILE A 8 -34.52 5.20 -0.79
C ILE A 8 -34.18 6.65 -0.44
N ASP A 9 -34.19 6.97 0.85
CA ASP A 9 -33.80 8.29 1.34
C ASP A 9 -32.28 8.40 1.35
N LEU A 10 -31.72 9.38 0.64
CA LEU A 10 -30.27 9.61 0.60
C LEU A 10 -29.82 10.64 1.63
N GLY A 11 -30.76 11.42 2.18
CA GLY A 11 -30.50 12.50 3.13
C GLY A 11 -31.00 13.86 2.64
N SER A 12 -30.48 14.94 3.24
CA SER A 12 -30.94 16.29 2.93
C SER A 12 -29.86 17.33 3.17
N ALA A 13 -29.83 18.37 2.32
CA ALA A 13 -28.87 19.47 2.43
C ALA A 13 -29.54 20.82 2.15
N ALA A 14 -28.91 21.92 2.59
CA ALA A 14 -29.22 23.24 2.07
C ALA A 14 -28.89 23.30 0.56
N GLY A 15 -29.65 24.09 -0.20
CA GLY A 15 -29.36 24.26 -1.62
C GLY A 15 -28.03 24.97 -1.85
N ALA A 16 -27.15 24.38 -2.64
CA ALA A 16 -25.85 24.95 -3.03
C ALA A 16 -25.57 24.63 -4.51
N SER A 17 -24.63 25.36 -5.11
CA SER A 17 -24.18 25.11 -6.49
C SER A 17 -23.44 23.78 -6.64
N GLN A 18 -22.88 23.28 -5.53
CA GLN A 18 -22.25 21.99 -5.43
C GLN A 18 -22.57 21.39 -4.06
N LEU A 19 -22.84 20.10 -4.04
CA LEU A 19 -23.03 19.32 -2.82
C LEU A 19 -22.19 18.05 -2.92
N THR A 20 -21.67 17.62 -1.79
CA THR A 20 -20.97 16.36 -1.62
C THR A 20 -21.84 15.38 -0.83
N PRO A 21 -21.56 14.07 -0.87
CA PRO A 21 -22.19 13.10 0.03
C PRO A 21 -22.11 13.50 1.51
N MET A 22 -21.04 14.17 1.94
CA MET A 22 -20.90 14.68 3.31
C MET A 22 -21.90 15.80 3.64
N ASP A 23 -22.28 16.63 2.67
CA ASP A 23 -23.30 17.68 2.87
C ASP A 23 -24.73 17.13 2.96
N ILE A 24 -24.95 15.91 2.44
CA ILE A 24 -26.26 15.26 2.34
C ILE A 24 -26.55 14.41 3.58
N VAL A 25 -25.53 13.75 4.13
CA VAL A 25 -25.64 12.91 5.32
C VAL A 25 -25.71 13.79 6.57
N ASP A 26 -26.80 13.65 7.34
CA ASP A 26 -27.01 14.46 8.54
C ASP A 26 -25.95 14.18 9.62
N GLY A 27 -25.39 15.24 10.17
CA GLY A 27 -24.37 15.16 11.22
C GLY A 27 -22.97 14.69 10.78
N ALA A 28 -22.75 14.36 9.50
CA ALA A 28 -21.44 13.95 9.01
C ALA A 28 -20.43 15.11 9.06
N THR A 29 -19.24 14.85 9.59
CA THR A 29 -18.15 15.84 9.70
C THR A 29 -16.90 15.47 8.92
N ALA A 30 -16.88 14.31 8.27
CA ALA A 30 -15.73 13.81 7.51
C ALA A 30 -16.16 12.91 6.35
N PHE A 31 -15.38 12.88 5.28
CA PHE A 31 -15.59 11.97 4.15
C PHE A 31 -15.39 10.48 4.49
N SER A 32 -14.74 10.19 5.61
CA SER A 32 -14.55 8.83 6.14
C SER A 32 -15.72 8.34 7.00
N ASP A 33 -16.74 9.17 7.24
CA ASP A 33 -17.94 8.77 7.97
C ASP A 33 -18.59 7.55 7.29
N PRO A 34 -18.99 6.50 8.04
CA PRO A 34 -19.56 5.29 7.46
C PRO A 34 -20.75 5.53 6.54
N ALA A 35 -21.65 6.46 6.88
CA ALA A 35 -22.81 6.77 6.06
C ALA A 35 -22.42 7.53 4.79
N VAL A 36 -21.45 8.45 4.87
CA VAL A 36 -20.91 9.15 3.70
C VAL A 36 -20.24 8.17 2.73
N LEU A 37 -19.46 7.23 3.27
CA LEU A 37 -18.80 6.20 2.47
C LEU A 37 -19.82 5.24 1.84
N ASN A 38 -20.80 4.74 2.59
CA ASN A 38 -21.79 3.82 2.06
C ASN A 38 -22.71 4.51 1.04
N LEU A 39 -23.07 5.79 1.23
CA LEU A 39 -23.76 6.58 0.21
C LEU A 39 -22.91 6.72 -1.07
N SER A 40 -21.60 6.95 -0.92
CA SER A 40 -20.69 7.06 -2.07
C SER A 40 -20.56 5.73 -2.82
N ARG A 41 -20.40 4.62 -2.08
CA ARG A 41 -20.38 3.25 -2.64
C ARG A 41 -21.67 2.92 -3.36
N PHE A 42 -22.81 3.30 -2.78
CA PHE A 42 -24.13 3.12 -3.38
C PHE A 42 -24.24 3.83 -4.73
N LEU A 43 -23.90 5.11 -4.79
CA LEU A 43 -23.99 5.89 -6.02
C LEU A 43 -23.01 5.39 -7.09
N GLN A 44 -21.76 5.12 -6.72
CA GLN A 44 -20.73 4.66 -7.65
C GLN A 44 -21.02 3.25 -8.20
N SER A 45 -21.58 2.36 -7.37
CA SER A 45 -21.93 1.01 -7.82
C SER A 45 -23.14 0.99 -8.77
N LEU A 46 -23.94 2.05 -8.78
CA LEU A 46 -25.12 2.19 -9.63
C LEU A 46 -24.86 2.97 -10.92
N ASP A 47 -23.61 3.39 -11.15
CA ASP A 47 -23.26 4.11 -12.36
C ASP A 47 -23.47 3.26 -13.62
N ALA A 48 -24.22 3.80 -14.58
CA ALA A 48 -24.78 3.04 -15.68
C ALA A 48 -23.73 2.42 -16.61
N ASP A 49 -22.65 3.14 -16.91
CA ASP A 49 -21.53 2.65 -17.71
C ASP A 49 -20.32 2.21 -16.85
N GLY A 50 -20.36 2.53 -15.55
CA GLY A 50 -19.30 2.22 -14.59
C GLY A 50 -18.07 3.12 -14.71
N ASN A 51 -18.07 4.09 -15.63
CA ASN A 51 -16.98 5.04 -15.84
C ASN A 51 -17.12 6.23 -14.90
N LEU A 52 -16.63 6.04 -13.68
CA LEU A 52 -16.64 7.07 -12.66
C LEU A 52 -15.85 8.34 -13.04
N GLY A 53 -14.96 8.28 -14.04
CA GLY A 53 -14.21 9.42 -14.55
C GLY A 53 -15.03 10.41 -15.40
N ASN A 54 -16.22 10.02 -15.89
CA ASN A 54 -17.08 10.86 -16.73
C ASN A 54 -18.32 11.44 -15.99
N GLY A 55 -18.53 11.03 -14.74
CA GLY A 55 -19.72 11.34 -13.96
C GLY A 55 -20.32 10.07 -13.36
N ILE A 56 -21.47 10.19 -12.72
CA ILE A 56 -22.29 9.04 -12.35
C ILE A 56 -23.67 9.26 -12.97
N GLU A 57 -24.08 8.37 -13.85
CA GLU A 57 -25.42 8.36 -14.43
C GLU A 57 -26.24 7.21 -13.85
N ILE A 58 -27.40 7.52 -13.29
CA ILE A 58 -28.36 6.50 -12.85
C ILE A 58 -29.58 6.59 -13.77
N THR A 59 -29.71 5.63 -14.68
CA THR A 59 -30.76 5.62 -15.71
C THR A 59 -32.14 5.36 -15.12
N ALA A 60 -33.18 5.63 -15.93
CA ALA A 60 -34.55 5.27 -15.57
C ALA A 60 -34.71 3.76 -15.36
N ASP A 61 -34.02 2.93 -16.15
CA ASP A 61 -34.10 1.48 -16.04
C ASP A 61 -33.50 0.98 -14.73
N ILE A 62 -32.32 1.49 -14.33
CA ILE A 62 -31.72 1.20 -13.02
C ILE A 62 -32.67 1.62 -11.90
N LYS A 63 -33.24 2.82 -11.97
CA LYS A 63 -34.19 3.33 -10.95
C LYS A 63 -35.45 2.46 -10.86
N ASN A 64 -36.00 2.02 -11.98
CA ASN A 64 -37.18 1.15 -12.01
C ASN A 64 -36.86 -0.23 -11.42
N ALA A 65 -35.75 -0.83 -11.81
CA ALA A 65 -35.31 -2.12 -11.29
C ALA A 65 -35.03 -2.09 -9.77
N ILE A 66 -34.47 -0.99 -9.24
CA ILE A 66 -34.35 -0.79 -7.79
C ILE A 66 -35.75 -0.75 -7.14
N SER A 67 -36.70 -0.04 -7.74
CA SER A 67 -38.07 0.07 -7.22
C SER A 67 -38.78 -1.29 -7.19
N ASP A 68 -38.65 -2.08 -8.26
CA ASP A 68 -39.23 -3.42 -8.39
C ASP A 68 -38.60 -4.40 -7.39
N TYR A 69 -37.27 -4.35 -7.23
CA TYR A 69 -36.55 -5.14 -6.23
C TYR A 69 -37.03 -4.84 -4.80
N LEU A 70 -37.15 -3.55 -4.43
CA LEU A 70 -37.62 -3.16 -3.09
C LEU A 70 -39.09 -3.54 -2.87
N GLN A 71 -39.93 -3.48 -3.90
CA GLN A 71 -41.32 -3.92 -3.80
C GLN A 71 -41.43 -5.44 -3.59
N ALA A 72 -40.58 -6.21 -4.27
CA ALA A 72 -40.49 -7.66 -4.09
C ALA A 72 -39.90 -8.05 -2.73
N ASN A 73 -39.06 -7.18 -2.15
CA ASN A 73 -38.33 -7.43 -0.91
C ASN A 73 -38.62 -6.34 0.15
N PRO A 74 -39.85 -6.23 0.67
CA PRO A 74 -40.26 -5.13 1.55
C PRO A 74 -39.53 -5.09 2.91
N GLY A 75 -38.77 -6.13 3.25
CA GLY A 75 -37.92 -6.18 4.45
C GLY A 75 -36.49 -5.67 4.24
N VAL A 76 -36.09 -5.39 3.00
CA VAL A 76 -34.76 -4.84 2.70
C VAL A 76 -34.76 -3.34 2.97
N THR A 77 -33.81 -2.90 3.78
CA THR A 77 -33.55 -1.48 4.06
C THR A 77 -32.08 -1.20 3.87
N LEU A 78 -31.76 -0.15 3.11
CA LEU A 78 -30.39 0.35 2.97
C LEU A 78 -30.16 1.45 4.00
N ASP A 79 -29.66 1.06 5.17
CA ASP A 79 -29.17 2.01 6.16
C ASP A 79 -27.69 2.30 5.89
N PHE A 80 -27.39 3.52 5.44
CA PHE A 80 -26.01 3.90 5.14
C PHE A 80 -25.13 3.94 6.40
N ALA A 81 -25.70 4.14 7.60
CA ALA A 81 -24.92 4.17 8.84
C ALA A 81 -24.50 2.77 9.33
N ASP A 82 -25.23 1.71 8.95
CA ASP A 82 -24.92 0.33 9.31
C ASP A 82 -24.19 -0.39 8.17
N SER A 83 -22.86 -0.29 8.16
CA SER A 83 -22.02 -0.99 7.17
C SER A 83 -22.24 -2.51 7.17
N SER A 84 -22.55 -3.12 8.32
CA SER A 84 -22.68 -4.58 8.43
C SER A 84 -23.95 -5.11 7.76
N GLY A 85 -25.05 -4.35 7.85
CA GLY A 85 -26.29 -4.62 7.12
C GLY A 85 -26.26 -4.12 5.67
N PHE A 86 -25.57 -3.00 5.41
CA PHE A 86 -25.51 -2.37 4.09
C PHE A 86 -24.83 -3.26 3.05
N GLU A 87 -23.69 -3.88 3.35
CA GLU A 87 -22.93 -4.63 2.35
C GLU A 87 -23.67 -5.85 1.80
N PRO A 88 -24.25 -6.75 2.61
CA PRO A 88 -25.06 -7.86 2.10
C PRO A 88 -26.26 -7.36 1.29
N ALA A 89 -26.99 -6.35 1.80
CA ALA A 89 -28.16 -5.80 1.11
C ALA A 89 -27.81 -5.19 -0.25
N MET A 90 -26.66 -4.51 -0.35
CA MET A 90 -26.17 -3.98 -1.62
C MET A 90 -25.72 -5.06 -2.59
N ASN A 91 -25.04 -6.11 -2.12
CA ASN A 91 -24.66 -7.22 -2.98
C ASN A 91 -25.90 -7.91 -3.57
N ASP A 92 -26.93 -8.15 -2.76
CA ASP A 92 -28.18 -8.74 -3.23
C ASP A 92 -28.91 -7.84 -4.24
N LEU A 93 -28.95 -6.52 -3.97
CA LEU A 93 -29.51 -5.55 -4.91
C LEU A 93 -28.76 -5.54 -6.25
N LEU A 94 -27.43 -5.40 -6.22
CA LEU A 94 -26.61 -5.35 -7.44
C LEU A 94 -26.67 -6.65 -8.24
N ALA A 95 -26.79 -7.80 -7.57
CA ALA A 95 -27.03 -9.09 -8.23
C ALA A 95 -28.38 -9.11 -8.97
N ALA A 96 -29.44 -8.58 -8.36
CA ALA A 96 -30.75 -8.46 -9.00
C ALA A 96 -30.73 -7.50 -10.20
N LEU A 97 -30.12 -6.31 -10.05
CA LEU A 97 -29.96 -5.35 -11.13
C LEU A 97 -29.15 -5.93 -12.29
N SER A 98 -28.06 -6.64 -11.98
CA SER A 98 -27.24 -7.32 -13.00
C SER A 98 -28.04 -8.38 -13.75
N ALA A 99 -28.91 -9.13 -13.08
CA ALA A 99 -29.78 -10.12 -13.71
C ALA A 99 -30.82 -9.50 -14.67
N GLU A 100 -31.20 -8.24 -14.43
CA GLU A 100 -32.08 -7.46 -15.32
C GLU A 100 -31.34 -6.78 -16.48
N ASN A 101 -30.00 -6.84 -16.52
CA ASN A 101 -29.15 -6.24 -17.55
C ASN A 101 -29.36 -4.71 -17.69
N VAL A 102 -29.51 -4.00 -16.58
CA VAL A 102 -29.74 -2.54 -16.57
C VAL A 102 -28.47 -1.68 -16.74
N PHE A 103 -27.29 -2.29 -16.64
CA PHE A 103 -25.99 -1.63 -16.85
C PHE A 103 -25.54 -1.74 -18.31
N ALA A 104 -24.87 -0.70 -18.82
CA ALA A 104 -24.44 -0.59 -20.22
C ALA A 104 -23.22 -1.46 -20.59
N GLU A 105 -22.68 -2.21 -19.64
CA GLU A 105 -21.46 -3.00 -19.78
C GLU A 105 -21.65 -4.17 -20.75
N ASN A 106 -20.63 -4.44 -21.57
CA ASN A 106 -20.69 -5.46 -22.63
C ASN A 106 -21.17 -6.83 -22.10
N PRO A 107 -21.95 -7.59 -22.90
CA PRO A 107 -22.71 -8.79 -22.49
C PRO A 107 -21.90 -10.02 -22.06
N ASN A 108 -20.61 -9.88 -21.76
CA ASN A 108 -19.75 -10.95 -21.25
C ASN A 108 -19.78 -10.98 -19.70
N THR A 109 -20.96 -11.22 -19.14
CA THR A 109 -21.19 -11.79 -17.78
C THR A 109 -20.66 -11.04 -16.54
N ALA A 110 -20.23 -9.78 -16.62
CA ALA A 110 -19.81 -9.04 -15.43
C ALA A 110 -21.03 -8.65 -14.57
N SER A 111 -21.26 -9.36 -13.47
CA SER A 111 -22.13 -8.85 -12.40
C SER A 111 -21.50 -7.59 -11.82
N ARG A 112 -22.25 -6.51 -11.67
CA ARG A 112 -21.79 -5.31 -10.99
C ARG A 112 -21.50 -5.65 -9.53
N GLY A 113 -20.26 -5.45 -9.10
CA GLY A 113 -19.86 -5.60 -7.70
C GLY A 113 -20.03 -4.30 -6.93
N LEU A 114 -20.25 -4.39 -5.61
CA LEU A 114 -20.23 -3.25 -4.72
C LEU A 114 -18.82 -2.63 -4.72
N THR A 115 -18.73 -1.32 -4.96
CA THR A 115 -17.46 -0.58 -4.89
C THR A 115 -16.82 -0.76 -3.51
N ALA A 116 -15.53 -1.10 -3.46
CA ALA A 116 -14.82 -1.26 -2.20
C ALA A 116 -14.69 0.09 -1.48
N LYS A 117 -14.63 0.05 -0.15
CA LYS A 117 -14.64 1.25 0.71
C LYS A 117 -13.54 2.26 0.33
N LEU A 118 -12.30 1.80 0.17
CA LEU A 118 -11.17 2.67 -0.17
C LEU A 118 -11.29 3.22 -1.60
N ASP A 119 -11.82 2.45 -2.53
CA ASP A 119 -12.02 2.92 -3.91
C ASP A 119 -13.06 4.03 -3.96
N ALA A 120 -14.17 3.84 -3.24
CA ALA A 120 -15.24 4.83 -3.17
C ALA A 120 -14.75 6.13 -2.53
N PHE A 121 -13.95 6.00 -1.47
CA PHE A 121 -13.30 7.15 -0.84
C PHE A 121 -12.33 7.87 -1.79
N ASN A 122 -11.49 7.12 -2.50
CA ASN A 122 -10.50 7.68 -3.43
C ASN A 122 -11.19 8.44 -4.56
N HIS A 123 -12.21 7.85 -5.18
CA HIS A 123 -12.98 8.52 -6.23
C HIS A 123 -13.71 9.77 -5.71
N LEU A 124 -14.27 9.71 -4.50
CA LEU A 124 -14.91 10.86 -3.86
C LEU A 124 -13.90 12.01 -3.66
N LEU A 125 -12.72 11.71 -3.09
CA LEU A 125 -11.68 12.72 -2.91
C LEU A 125 -11.19 13.29 -4.24
N ASP A 126 -10.96 12.45 -5.25
CA ASP A 126 -10.54 12.89 -6.57
C ASP A 126 -11.58 13.81 -7.22
N SER A 127 -12.87 13.49 -7.07
CA SER A 127 -13.99 14.30 -7.58
C SER A 127 -14.10 15.65 -6.88
N VAL A 128 -13.94 15.67 -5.54
CA VAL A 128 -13.95 16.90 -4.74
C VAL A 128 -12.73 17.77 -5.06
N ASP A 129 -11.54 17.18 -5.11
CA ASP A 129 -10.29 17.87 -5.47
C ASP A 129 -10.39 18.48 -6.88
N LYS A 130 -10.92 17.72 -7.85
CA LYS A 130 -11.16 18.22 -9.22
C LYS A 130 -12.11 19.41 -9.24
N ALA A 131 -13.23 19.32 -8.52
CA ALA A 131 -14.21 20.41 -8.46
C ALA A 131 -13.65 21.67 -7.77
N ASN A 132 -12.74 21.49 -6.82
CA ASN A 132 -12.00 22.57 -6.17
C ASN A 132 -10.82 23.11 -7.01
N GLY A 133 -10.68 22.65 -8.26
CA GLY A 133 -9.68 23.17 -9.20
C GLY A 133 -8.27 22.57 -9.03
N LYS A 134 -8.10 21.51 -8.24
CA LYS A 134 -6.82 20.78 -8.18
C LYS A 134 -6.58 20.03 -9.49
N ASN A 135 -5.29 19.79 -9.77
CA ASN A 135 -4.87 19.04 -10.94
C ASN A 135 -5.20 17.55 -10.77
N ILE A 136 -6.39 17.13 -11.18
CA ILE A 136 -6.80 15.73 -11.31
C ILE A 136 -7.19 15.52 -12.78
N ASP A 137 -6.59 14.53 -13.43
CA ASP A 137 -6.82 14.23 -14.84
C ASP A 137 -7.36 12.80 -15.02
N PHE A 138 -8.68 12.70 -15.12
CA PHE A 138 -9.39 11.44 -15.37
C PHE A 138 -9.15 10.86 -16.78
N SER A 139 -8.46 11.58 -17.68
CA SER A 139 -8.07 11.04 -18.99
C SER A 139 -6.79 10.20 -18.95
N LEU A 140 -6.04 10.24 -17.84
CA LEU A 140 -4.85 9.43 -17.65
C LEU A 140 -5.21 7.95 -17.56
N ARG A 141 -4.31 7.10 -18.05
CA ARG A 141 -4.51 5.64 -18.05
C ARG A 141 -4.17 5.06 -16.68
N PRO A 142 -4.97 4.16 -16.09
CA PRO A 142 -4.66 3.58 -14.78
C PRO A 142 -3.36 2.78 -14.76
N VAL A 143 -2.71 2.73 -13.59
CA VAL A 143 -1.44 2.03 -13.36
C VAL A 143 -1.63 0.87 -12.39
N LEU A 144 -1.17 -0.31 -12.79
CA LEU A 144 -1.08 -1.50 -11.94
C LEU A 144 0.40 -1.81 -11.62
N PHE A 145 0.73 -1.89 -10.34
CA PHE A 145 2.02 -2.36 -9.87
C PHE A 145 1.98 -3.80 -9.35
N ILE A 146 2.98 -4.60 -9.71
CA ILE A 146 3.18 -5.96 -9.23
C ILE A 146 4.53 -6.07 -8.53
N HIS A 147 4.51 -6.37 -7.23
CA HIS A 147 5.70 -6.42 -6.39
C HIS A 147 6.52 -7.70 -6.58
N GLY A 148 7.74 -7.69 -6.03
CA GLY A 148 8.68 -8.82 -6.05
C GLY A 148 8.56 -9.78 -4.86
N GLY A 149 9.47 -10.75 -4.79
CA GLY A 149 9.54 -11.69 -3.67
C GLY A 149 9.86 -10.97 -2.36
N ALA A 150 9.18 -11.36 -1.27
CA ALA A 150 9.21 -10.64 0.01
C ALA A 150 8.79 -9.15 -0.08
N GLY A 151 8.14 -8.76 -1.18
CA GLY A 151 7.65 -7.41 -1.43
C GLY A 151 6.18 -7.21 -1.07
N SER A 152 5.73 -5.97 -1.24
CA SER A 152 4.34 -5.54 -1.04
C SER A 152 4.10 -4.21 -1.76
N ALA A 153 2.93 -3.59 -1.57
CA ALA A 153 2.68 -2.23 -2.06
C ALA A 153 3.58 -1.16 -1.44
N SER A 154 4.33 -1.46 -0.37
CA SER A 154 5.29 -0.51 0.23
C SER A 154 6.26 0.05 -0.81
N GLN A 155 6.69 -0.78 -1.76
CA GLN A 155 7.60 -0.44 -2.84
C GLN A 155 6.97 0.44 -3.94
N PHE A 156 5.65 0.68 -3.87
CA PHE A 156 4.91 1.57 -4.75
C PHE A 156 4.39 2.83 -4.03
N GLU A 157 4.46 2.87 -2.70
CA GLU A 157 3.92 3.96 -1.87
C GLU A 157 4.43 5.33 -2.34
N SER A 158 5.76 5.49 -2.48
CA SER A 158 6.37 6.74 -2.96
C SER A 158 6.11 7.03 -4.44
N GLN A 159 5.94 6.00 -5.28
CA GLN A 159 5.61 6.20 -6.70
C GLN A 159 4.16 6.62 -6.90
N ALA A 160 3.21 6.02 -6.19
CA ALA A 160 1.81 6.44 -6.20
C ALA A 160 1.66 7.91 -5.79
N MET A 161 2.42 8.31 -4.78
CA MET A 161 2.54 9.70 -4.34
C MET A 161 3.05 10.64 -5.45
N ARG A 162 4.09 10.24 -6.20
CA ARG A 162 4.60 11.02 -7.34
C ARG A 162 3.61 11.05 -8.52
N PHE A 163 2.92 9.95 -8.82
CA PHE A 163 1.87 9.93 -9.83
C PHE A 163 0.76 10.94 -9.51
N ARG A 164 0.29 10.96 -8.26
CA ARG A 164 -0.72 11.92 -7.79
C ARG A 164 -0.25 13.37 -7.88
N ALA A 165 1.02 13.64 -7.56
CA ALA A 165 1.61 14.98 -7.73
C ALA A 165 1.62 15.45 -9.20
N ASN A 166 1.43 14.54 -10.15
CA ASN A 166 1.35 14.80 -11.58
C ASN A 166 -0.05 14.59 -12.16
N GLY A 167 -1.09 14.57 -11.32
CA GLY A 167 -2.48 14.62 -11.75
C GLY A 167 -3.20 13.27 -11.88
N TYR A 168 -2.53 12.15 -11.60
CA TYR A 168 -3.21 10.86 -11.53
C TYR A 168 -4.28 10.84 -10.43
N PRO A 169 -5.52 10.41 -10.73
CA PRO A 169 -6.50 10.08 -9.71
C PRO A 169 -5.98 9.01 -8.74
N ARG A 170 -6.31 9.13 -7.45
CA ARG A 170 -6.05 8.09 -6.43
C ARG A 170 -6.68 6.77 -6.83
N SER A 171 -7.88 6.81 -7.41
CA SER A 171 -8.63 5.63 -7.84
C SER A 171 -7.98 4.85 -9.00
N TYR A 172 -7.02 5.46 -9.72
CA TYR A 172 -6.36 4.88 -10.89
C TYR A 172 -5.04 4.16 -10.58
N LEU A 173 -4.63 4.15 -9.30
CA LEU A 173 -3.38 3.54 -8.85
C LEU A 173 -3.71 2.27 -8.07
N ALA A 174 -3.24 1.12 -8.55
CA ALA A 174 -3.54 -0.17 -7.94
C ALA A 174 -2.29 -1.05 -7.80
N VAL A 175 -2.40 -2.04 -6.92
CA VAL A 175 -1.38 -3.05 -6.67
C VAL A 175 -1.96 -4.45 -6.74
N TYR A 176 -1.22 -5.41 -7.29
CA TYR A 176 -1.50 -6.83 -7.11
C TYR A 176 -0.54 -7.38 -6.06
N GLU A 177 -1.10 -7.77 -4.90
CA GLU A 177 -0.36 -8.39 -3.81
C GLU A 177 -0.67 -9.87 -3.68
N TYR A 178 0.37 -10.69 -3.50
CA TYR A 178 0.27 -12.14 -3.53
C TYR A 178 1.31 -12.81 -2.61
N ASP A 179 1.14 -14.12 -2.39
CA ASP A 179 2.04 -14.93 -1.55
C ASP A 179 3.40 -15.17 -2.23
N THR A 180 4.48 -14.84 -1.52
CA THR A 180 5.86 -14.98 -1.99
C THR A 180 6.71 -15.97 -1.17
N SER A 181 6.13 -16.75 -0.25
CA SER A 181 6.80 -17.57 0.78
C SER A 181 7.48 -18.89 0.33
N SER A 182 7.65 -19.11 -0.98
CA SER A 182 8.23 -20.29 -1.66
C SER A 182 7.25 -21.43 -2.04
N SER A 183 7.44 -21.94 -3.27
CA SER A 183 6.71 -22.99 -4.04
C SER A 183 5.19 -22.91 -4.23
N THR A 184 4.45 -22.08 -3.51
CA THR A 184 2.97 -21.96 -3.60
C THR A 184 2.44 -20.76 -4.40
N GLY A 185 3.31 -19.94 -5.00
CA GLY A 185 2.86 -18.79 -5.81
C GLY A 185 3.74 -18.54 -7.02
N GLN A 186 3.19 -18.79 -8.21
CA GLN A 186 3.67 -18.41 -9.55
C GLN A 186 4.67 -19.35 -10.22
N ASN A 187 4.55 -20.66 -10.01
CA ASN A 187 5.05 -21.56 -11.05
C ASN A 187 4.21 -21.35 -12.31
N ALA A 188 4.78 -20.71 -13.34
CA ALA A 188 4.14 -20.52 -14.65
C ALA A 188 3.63 -21.83 -15.26
N LEU A 189 4.30 -22.93 -14.94
CA LEU A 189 4.02 -24.26 -15.47
C LEU A 189 2.93 -24.98 -14.68
N ASP A 190 2.51 -24.46 -13.52
CA ASP A 190 1.33 -24.95 -12.81
C ASP A 190 0.08 -24.24 -13.36
N PRO A 191 -0.77 -24.95 -14.14
CA PRO A 191 -1.92 -24.32 -14.79
C PRO A 191 -2.94 -23.76 -13.80
N ILE A 192 -3.07 -24.34 -12.60
CA ILE A 192 -4.04 -23.89 -11.59
C ILE A 192 -3.58 -22.57 -11.00
N GLN A 193 -2.31 -22.47 -10.63
CA GLN A 193 -1.74 -21.21 -10.13
C GLN A 193 -1.72 -20.13 -11.21
N ALA A 194 -1.45 -20.51 -12.47
CA ALA A 194 -1.50 -19.57 -13.58
C ALA A 194 -2.91 -19.01 -13.81
N ALA A 195 -3.93 -19.86 -13.81
CA ALA A 195 -5.32 -19.45 -13.96
C ALA A 195 -5.77 -18.53 -12.82
N LYS A 196 -5.52 -18.91 -11.56
CA LYS A 196 -5.87 -18.11 -10.38
C LYS A 196 -5.22 -16.72 -10.40
N ARG A 197 -3.92 -16.66 -10.67
CA ARG A 197 -3.18 -15.40 -10.79
C ARG A 197 -3.76 -14.51 -11.89
N ASN A 198 -4.04 -15.08 -13.07
CA ASN A 198 -4.57 -14.31 -14.20
C ASN A 198 -5.99 -13.83 -13.93
N GLU A 199 -6.82 -14.63 -13.24
CA GLU A 199 -8.15 -14.22 -12.76
C GLU A 199 -8.05 -13.03 -11.80
N GLU A 200 -7.20 -13.11 -10.77
CA GLU A 200 -7.02 -12.03 -9.79
C GLU A 200 -6.49 -10.73 -10.43
N ILE A 201 -5.49 -10.84 -11.32
CA ILE A 201 -4.98 -9.66 -12.07
C ILE A 201 -6.07 -9.10 -12.99
N ASN A 202 -6.82 -9.96 -13.69
CA ASN A 202 -7.90 -9.50 -14.57
C ASN A 202 -9.02 -8.80 -13.78
N LEU A 203 -9.36 -9.24 -12.56
CA LEU A 203 -10.33 -8.51 -11.72
C LEU A 203 -9.87 -7.07 -11.46
N ILE A 204 -8.58 -6.86 -11.17
CA ILE A 204 -8.03 -5.50 -10.98
C ILE A 204 -8.03 -4.73 -12.29
N VAL A 205 -7.56 -5.32 -13.39
CA VAL A 205 -7.47 -4.67 -14.71
C VAL A 205 -8.86 -4.28 -15.22
N GLU A 206 -9.85 -5.16 -15.14
CA GLU A 206 -11.21 -4.86 -15.57
C GLU A 206 -11.85 -3.78 -14.70
N ARG A 207 -11.65 -3.82 -13.37
CA ARG A 207 -12.10 -2.75 -12.48
C ARG A 207 -11.49 -1.40 -12.87
N LEU A 208 -10.19 -1.35 -13.12
CA LEU A 208 -9.51 -0.12 -13.52
C LEU A 208 -10.03 0.41 -14.85
N ARG A 209 -10.19 -0.45 -15.86
CA ARG A 209 -10.74 -0.09 -17.17
C ARG A 209 -12.18 0.41 -17.08
N GLN A 210 -12.99 -0.23 -16.23
CA GLN A 210 -14.37 0.15 -15.94
C GLN A 210 -14.43 1.55 -15.32
N ILE A 211 -13.80 1.76 -14.15
CA ILE A 211 -13.89 3.04 -13.43
C ILE A 211 -13.26 4.22 -14.18
N SER A 212 -12.35 3.97 -15.11
CA SER A 212 -11.68 5.01 -15.88
C SER A 212 -12.21 5.18 -17.30
N GLY A 213 -13.04 4.25 -17.78
CA GLY A 213 -13.40 4.12 -19.20
C GLY A 213 -12.21 3.91 -20.14
N ALA A 214 -11.04 3.50 -19.64
CA ALA A 214 -9.85 3.32 -20.47
C ALA A 214 -9.84 1.94 -21.12
N ASP A 215 -9.49 1.87 -22.40
CA ASP A 215 -9.45 0.59 -23.11
C ASP A 215 -8.39 -0.39 -22.57
N LYS A 216 -7.36 0.14 -21.90
CA LYS A 216 -6.19 -0.61 -21.40
C LYS A 216 -5.67 0.03 -20.11
N VAL A 217 -4.77 -0.66 -19.40
CA VAL A 217 -3.97 -0.13 -18.27
C VAL A 217 -2.47 -0.06 -18.60
N ASP A 218 -1.69 0.66 -17.80
CA ASP A 218 -0.23 0.58 -17.79
C ASP A 218 0.24 -0.32 -16.64
N LEU A 219 1.23 -1.16 -16.90
CA LEU A 219 1.69 -2.20 -15.98
C LEU A 219 3.15 -1.96 -15.60
N MET A 220 3.48 -2.13 -14.32
CA MET A 220 4.87 -2.15 -13.86
C MET A 220 5.12 -3.33 -12.92
N GLY A 221 6.17 -4.10 -13.18
CA GLY A 221 6.57 -5.26 -12.40
C GLY A 221 7.96 -5.07 -11.81
N HIS A 222 8.16 -5.42 -10.55
CA HIS A 222 9.47 -5.36 -9.88
C HIS A 222 9.99 -6.73 -9.50
N SER A 223 11.27 -7.03 -9.81
CA SER A 223 11.94 -8.26 -9.38
C SER A 223 11.16 -9.51 -9.81
N MET A 224 10.77 -10.39 -8.87
CA MET A 224 9.88 -11.54 -9.15
C MET A 224 8.56 -11.13 -9.82
N GLY A 225 8.05 -9.92 -9.54
CA GLY A 225 6.91 -9.28 -10.19
C GLY A 225 7.06 -9.18 -11.70
N THR A 226 8.29 -9.08 -12.23
CA THR A 226 8.51 -9.12 -13.69
C THR A 226 8.24 -10.50 -14.29
N GLY A 227 8.47 -11.58 -13.53
CA GLY A 227 8.08 -12.93 -13.93
C GLY A 227 6.55 -13.09 -13.96
N VAL A 228 5.84 -12.48 -13.02
CA VAL A 228 4.36 -12.41 -12.98
C VAL A 228 3.83 -11.73 -14.22
N SER A 229 4.35 -10.54 -14.49
CA SER A 229 3.96 -9.75 -15.65
C SER A 229 4.27 -10.48 -16.94
N LEU A 230 5.44 -11.13 -17.06
CA LEU A 230 5.78 -11.95 -18.22
C LEU A 230 4.75 -13.06 -18.47
N MET A 231 4.35 -13.80 -17.42
CA MET A 231 3.38 -14.88 -17.55
C MET A 231 1.99 -14.35 -17.92
N TYR A 232 1.55 -13.25 -17.28
CA TYR A 232 0.27 -12.62 -17.56
C TYR A 232 0.21 -12.10 -19.01
N LEU A 233 1.24 -11.35 -19.43
CA LEU A 233 1.38 -10.81 -20.78
C LEU A 233 1.67 -11.87 -21.85
N GLY A 234 2.03 -13.09 -21.45
CA GLY A 234 2.19 -14.22 -22.36
C GLY A 234 0.88 -14.67 -23.01
N GLU A 235 -0.27 -14.35 -22.39
CA GLU A 235 -1.59 -14.60 -22.96
C GLU A 235 -2.06 -13.39 -23.78
N SER A 236 -2.44 -13.64 -25.05
CA SER A 236 -2.79 -12.56 -25.99
C SER A 236 -3.92 -11.67 -25.49
N ASP A 237 -4.92 -12.25 -24.83
CA ASP A 237 -6.10 -11.54 -24.36
C ASP A 237 -5.76 -10.62 -23.17
N ASN A 238 -4.81 -11.03 -22.33
CA ASN A 238 -4.29 -10.20 -21.24
C ASN A 238 -3.37 -9.10 -21.78
N ALA A 239 -2.45 -9.43 -22.69
CA ALA A 239 -1.57 -8.47 -23.34
C ALA A 239 -2.35 -7.37 -24.09
N ALA A 240 -3.48 -7.73 -24.71
CA ALA A 240 -4.35 -6.78 -25.39
C ALA A 240 -4.89 -5.66 -24.47
N LYS A 241 -4.95 -5.90 -23.15
CA LYS A 241 -5.45 -4.95 -22.13
C LYS A 241 -4.36 -4.05 -21.55
N VAL A 242 -3.10 -4.18 -21.98
CA VAL A 242 -1.97 -3.40 -21.46
C VAL A 242 -1.40 -2.52 -22.59
N ALA A 243 -1.22 -1.22 -22.35
CA ALA A 243 -0.63 -0.32 -23.35
C ALA A 243 0.89 -0.24 -23.21
N HIS A 244 1.39 -0.12 -21.99
CA HIS A 244 2.82 -0.06 -21.69
C HIS A 244 3.16 -1.00 -20.54
N TYR A 245 4.36 -1.57 -20.60
CA TYR A 245 4.93 -2.36 -19.52
C TYR A 245 6.28 -1.77 -19.09
N THR A 246 6.51 -1.65 -17.78
CA THR A 246 7.83 -1.36 -17.22
C THR A 246 8.34 -2.55 -16.41
N SER A 247 9.45 -3.14 -16.87
CA SER A 247 10.17 -4.20 -16.18
C SER A 247 11.25 -3.58 -15.28
N ILE A 248 11.15 -3.78 -13.96
CA ILE A 248 12.06 -3.17 -12.98
C ILE A 248 12.92 -4.25 -12.34
N ASP A 249 14.22 -4.23 -12.66
CA ASP A 249 15.29 -5.12 -12.20
C ASP A 249 14.93 -6.61 -12.21
N GLY A 250 14.38 -7.04 -13.35
CA GLY A 250 13.87 -8.40 -13.58
C GLY A 250 14.86 -9.37 -14.24
N ALA A 251 14.31 -10.25 -15.08
CA ALA A 251 15.08 -11.19 -15.90
C ALA A 251 15.37 -10.62 -17.30
N ALA A 252 16.45 -11.12 -17.93
CA ALA A 252 16.70 -10.88 -19.35
C ALA A 252 15.63 -11.57 -20.21
N LEU A 253 15.27 -10.98 -21.33
CA LEU A 253 14.26 -11.53 -22.26
C LEU A 253 14.68 -11.29 -23.72
N ASP A 254 14.33 -12.23 -24.60
CA ASP A 254 14.64 -12.14 -26.03
C ASP A 254 13.68 -11.22 -26.81
N ALA A 255 12.59 -10.77 -26.19
CA ALA A 255 11.62 -9.84 -26.75
C ALA A 255 10.76 -9.18 -25.65
N PRO A 256 10.09 -8.05 -25.93
CA PRO A 256 9.07 -7.49 -25.03
C PRO A 256 7.91 -8.49 -24.77
N PRO A 257 7.50 -8.72 -23.50
CA PRO A 257 6.41 -9.64 -23.18
C PRO A 257 5.10 -9.30 -23.91
N GLY A 258 4.48 -10.28 -24.56
CA GLY A 258 3.21 -10.09 -25.27
C GLY A 258 3.26 -9.08 -26.41
N ASN A 259 4.46 -8.69 -26.87
CA ASN A 259 4.69 -7.55 -27.78
C ASN A 259 4.18 -6.20 -27.22
N VAL A 260 4.04 -6.07 -25.90
CA VAL A 260 3.69 -4.81 -25.25
C VAL A 260 4.91 -3.88 -25.22
N PRO A 261 4.79 -2.60 -25.62
CA PRO A 261 5.84 -1.59 -25.49
C PRO A 261 6.48 -1.62 -24.09
N THR A 262 7.77 -1.95 -24.03
CA THR A 262 8.47 -2.23 -22.78
C THR A 262 9.61 -1.24 -22.53
N LEU A 263 9.64 -0.70 -21.31
CA LEU A 263 10.80 -0.04 -20.71
C LEU A 263 11.41 -1.01 -19.69
N ALA A 264 12.70 -1.28 -19.77
CA ALA A 264 13.45 -2.07 -18.80
C ALA A 264 14.37 -1.15 -17.98
N LEU A 265 14.13 -1.07 -16.68
CA LEU A 265 14.97 -0.35 -15.73
C LEU A 265 15.81 -1.36 -14.95
N TRP A 266 17.13 -1.22 -14.98
CA TRP A 266 18.06 -2.12 -14.32
C TRP A 266 18.60 -1.53 -13.02
N GLY A 267 18.82 -2.38 -12.03
CA GLY A 267 19.51 -2.04 -10.78
C GLY A 267 21.01 -2.31 -10.86
N GLN A 268 21.66 -2.41 -9.70
CA GLN A 268 23.09 -2.65 -9.55
C GLN A 268 23.60 -3.92 -10.27
N TYR A 269 24.69 -3.75 -11.03
CA TYR A 269 25.52 -4.80 -11.66
C TYR A 269 24.79 -5.78 -12.59
N VAL A 270 23.94 -5.25 -13.45
CA VAL A 270 23.19 -6.06 -14.40
C VAL A 270 23.63 -5.75 -15.83
N GLU A 271 24.22 -6.75 -16.49
CA GLU A 271 24.50 -6.77 -17.95
C GLU A 271 23.36 -7.48 -18.72
N ARG A 272 22.15 -7.54 -18.14
CA ARG A 272 20.97 -8.15 -18.75
C ARG A 272 20.24 -7.12 -19.59
N GLU A 273 19.52 -7.60 -20.59
CA GLU A 273 18.65 -6.76 -21.40
C GLU A 273 17.32 -7.46 -21.67
N VAL A 274 16.30 -6.65 -21.97
CA VAL A 274 15.12 -7.09 -22.72
C VAL A 274 15.36 -6.68 -24.17
N SER A 275 15.69 -7.64 -25.03
CA SER A 275 15.95 -7.39 -26.45
C SER A 275 14.74 -6.72 -27.11
N GLY A 276 14.97 -5.65 -27.86
CA GLY A 276 13.89 -4.89 -28.53
C GLY A 276 13.11 -3.92 -27.65
N ALA A 277 13.43 -3.80 -26.36
CA ALA A 277 12.91 -2.78 -25.45
C ALA A 277 13.91 -1.63 -25.25
N GLU A 278 13.45 -0.50 -24.72
CA GLU A 278 14.35 0.50 -24.16
C GLU A 278 14.95 -0.06 -22.85
N ASN A 279 16.28 -0.12 -22.76
CA ASN A 279 16.99 -0.62 -21.58
C ASN A 279 17.77 0.54 -20.94
N VAL A 280 17.48 0.82 -19.67
CA VAL A 280 18.14 1.87 -18.88
C VAL A 280 18.95 1.23 -17.77
N TYR A 281 20.24 1.56 -17.74
CA TYR A 281 21.20 1.05 -16.76
C TYR A 281 21.67 2.18 -15.84
N PRO A 282 21.98 1.89 -14.56
CA PRO A 282 22.64 2.85 -13.71
C PRO A 282 24.07 3.12 -14.21
N SER A 283 24.57 4.33 -13.96
CA SER A 283 25.98 4.62 -14.22
C SER A 283 26.86 3.79 -13.27
N PRO A 284 28.03 3.29 -13.72
CA PRO A 284 28.97 2.59 -12.85
C PRO A 284 29.40 3.40 -11.62
N GLU A 285 29.44 4.73 -11.74
CA GLU A 285 29.83 5.67 -10.69
C GLU A 285 28.70 5.99 -9.71
N MET A 286 27.45 5.79 -10.13
CA MET A 286 26.25 6.00 -9.31
C MET A 286 25.33 4.78 -9.41
N PRO A 287 25.70 3.65 -8.77
CA PRO A 287 24.85 2.47 -8.75
C PRO A 287 23.52 2.79 -8.06
N ILE A 288 22.49 2.05 -8.43
CA ILE A 288 21.18 2.11 -7.80
C ILE A 288 20.83 0.71 -7.27
N GLY A 289 20.29 0.64 -6.04
CA GLY A 289 19.88 -0.61 -5.42
C GLY A 289 18.76 -1.35 -6.17
N HIS A 290 18.57 -2.64 -5.86
CA HIS A 290 17.54 -3.49 -6.47
C HIS A 290 16.11 -3.01 -6.13
N ILE A 291 15.87 -2.58 -4.90
CA ILE A 291 14.62 -1.99 -4.43
C ILE A 291 14.60 -0.50 -4.77
N GLU A 292 15.74 0.19 -4.63
CA GLU A 292 15.87 1.61 -4.94
C GLU A 292 15.44 1.94 -6.39
N VAL A 293 15.75 1.10 -7.37
CA VAL A 293 15.28 1.34 -8.76
C VAL A 293 13.76 1.24 -8.90
N ALA A 294 13.05 0.57 -7.99
CA ALA A 294 11.58 0.60 -7.96
C ALA A 294 11.03 1.88 -7.31
N THR A 295 11.75 2.47 -6.35
CA THR A 295 11.25 3.57 -5.51
C THR A 295 11.85 4.95 -5.85
N SER A 296 12.90 5.02 -6.67
CA SER A 296 13.60 6.28 -6.94
C SER A 296 12.81 7.28 -7.78
N ALA A 297 13.11 8.57 -7.57
CA ALA A 297 12.57 9.68 -8.34
C ALA A 297 13.05 9.69 -9.81
N ASP A 298 14.25 9.18 -10.11
CA ASP A 298 14.73 9.05 -11.49
C ASP A 298 13.95 7.97 -12.25
N SER A 299 13.74 6.81 -11.62
CA SER A 299 12.89 5.75 -12.18
C SER A 299 11.48 6.25 -12.44
N PHE A 300 10.91 7.03 -11.51
CA PHE A 300 9.60 7.65 -11.70
C PHE A 300 9.52 8.50 -12.97
N ALA A 301 10.51 9.39 -13.21
CA ALA A 301 10.51 10.25 -14.39
C ALA A 301 10.50 9.44 -15.70
N ARG A 302 11.25 8.34 -15.74
CA ARG A 302 11.32 7.44 -16.88
C ARG A 302 10.02 6.66 -17.09
N ILE A 303 9.47 6.10 -16.01
CA ILE A 303 8.19 5.39 -16.02
C ILE A 303 7.07 6.32 -16.50
N TYR A 304 6.98 7.52 -15.91
CA TYR A 304 5.97 8.49 -16.28
C TYR A 304 6.07 8.88 -17.77
N ASN A 305 7.29 9.12 -18.27
CA ASN A 305 7.51 9.43 -19.68
C ASN A 305 7.16 8.26 -20.61
N HIS A 306 7.45 7.03 -20.20
CA HIS A 306 7.08 5.83 -20.96
C HIS A 306 5.56 5.68 -21.05
N PHE A 307 4.83 5.93 -19.96
CA PHE A 307 3.37 5.80 -19.93
C PHE A 307 2.65 6.95 -20.64
N ASN A 308 3.14 8.19 -20.49
CA ASN A 308 2.42 9.40 -20.91
C ASN A 308 3.05 10.13 -22.10
N GLY A 309 4.19 9.66 -22.62
CA GLY A 309 4.89 10.28 -23.75
C GLY A 309 5.49 11.67 -23.46
N SER A 310 5.55 12.10 -22.21
CA SER A 310 6.12 13.39 -21.78
C SER A 310 6.69 13.31 -20.36
N GLN A 311 7.63 14.21 -20.04
CA GLN A 311 8.21 14.28 -18.70
C GLN A 311 7.16 14.68 -17.66
N PRO A 312 7.25 14.18 -16.41
CA PRO A 312 6.38 14.65 -15.34
C PRO A 312 6.65 16.13 -15.04
N GLY A 313 5.63 16.84 -14.56
CA GLY A 313 5.78 18.20 -14.05
C GLY A 313 6.67 18.27 -12.80
N THR A 314 6.71 17.20 -12.00
CA THR A 314 7.59 17.08 -10.83
C THR A 314 7.93 15.63 -10.51
N THR A 315 9.11 15.37 -9.96
CA THR A 315 9.47 14.08 -9.35
C THR A 315 9.44 14.13 -7.82
N GLN A 316 9.12 15.30 -7.26
CA GLN A 316 9.02 15.53 -5.83
C GLN A 316 7.66 15.07 -5.31
N ILE A 317 7.68 14.59 -4.07
CA ILE A 317 6.48 14.30 -3.31
C ILE A 317 6.06 15.60 -2.62
N SER A 318 4.93 16.15 -3.04
CA SER A 318 4.43 17.44 -2.53
C SER A 318 3.65 17.24 -1.23
N ASP A 319 3.80 18.17 -0.32
CA ASP A 319 2.99 18.22 0.90
C ASP A 319 1.52 18.47 0.55
N ALA A 320 0.61 17.86 1.32
CA ALA A 320 -0.80 18.16 1.23
C ALA A 320 -1.11 19.56 1.80
N GLU A 321 -2.15 20.18 1.26
CA GLU A 321 -2.75 21.40 1.81
C GLU A 321 -3.46 21.11 3.14
N GLY A 322 -3.57 22.11 4.01
CA GLY A 322 -4.22 21.98 5.33
C GLY A 322 -3.36 21.29 6.39
N ASP A 323 -3.97 20.97 7.53
CA ASP A 323 -3.27 20.44 8.72
C ASP A 323 -3.45 18.94 8.93
N SER A 324 -4.15 18.26 8.01
CA SER A 324 -4.45 16.83 8.08
C SER A 324 -4.12 16.11 6.78
N VAL A 325 -3.82 14.82 6.88
CA VAL A 325 -3.61 13.92 5.74
C VAL A 325 -4.38 12.62 5.94
N TRP A 326 -4.70 11.94 4.84
CA TRP A 326 -5.38 10.64 4.87
C TRP A 326 -4.39 9.49 4.81
N ILE A 327 -4.59 8.51 5.70
CA ILE A 327 -3.85 7.26 5.67
C ILE A 327 -4.78 6.06 5.47
N ALA A 328 -4.35 5.12 4.64
CA ALA A 328 -4.97 3.82 4.46
C ALA A 328 -3.88 2.81 4.14
N GLY A 329 -4.17 1.53 4.36
CA GLY A 329 -3.16 0.53 4.15
C GLY A 329 -3.63 -0.88 4.43
N ARG A 330 -2.64 -1.75 4.62
CA ARG A 330 -2.86 -3.17 4.87
C ARG A 330 -1.97 -3.67 6.00
N ALA A 331 -2.56 -4.40 6.94
CA ALA A 331 -1.84 -5.19 7.94
C ALA A 331 -1.76 -6.63 7.44
N SER A 332 -0.55 -7.10 7.17
CA SER A 332 -0.32 -8.31 6.38
C SER A 332 0.62 -9.29 7.07
N LEU A 333 0.37 -10.59 6.89
CA LEU A 333 1.29 -11.66 7.25
C LEU A 333 2.41 -11.75 6.21
N PHE A 334 3.65 -11.52 6.64
CA PHE A 334 4.83 -11.58 5.79
C PHE A 334 5.39 -13.01 5.65
N PRO A 335 5.78 -13.45 4.44
CA PRO A 335 5.71 -12.75 3.15
C PRO A 335 4.52 -13.21 2.28
N GLN A 336 3.47 -13.75 2.90
CA GLN A 336 2.27 -14.27 2.22
C GLN A 336 1.34 -13.16 1.70
N ASN A 337 1.42 -11.95 2.26
CA ASN A 337 0.51 -10.85 1.97
C ASN A 337 -0.97 -11.25 2.12
N THR A 338 -1.29 -12.05 3.14
CA THR A 338 -2.66 -12.28 3.61
C THR A 338 -2.94 -11.36 4.80
N GLY A 339 -4.22 -11.03 5.06
CA GLY A 339 -4.57 -10.14 6.17
C GLY A 339 -4.15 -10.70 7.53
N ALA A 340 -3.70 -9.82 8.42
CA ALA A 340 -3.37 -10.14 9.81
C ALA A 340 -4.65 -10.29 10.66
N GLU A 341 -5.55 -11.17 10.23
CA GLU A 341 -6.83 -11.42 10.89
C GLU A 341 -6.65 -11.83 12.36
N GLY A 342 -7.62 -11.44 13.21
CA GLY A 342 -7.55 -11.66 14.65
C GLY A 342 -6.67 -10.66 15.39
N THR A 343 -6.35 -9.54 14.74
CA THR A 343 -5.72 -8.37 15.37
C THR A 343 -6.68 -7.20 15.41
N GLU A 344 -6.54 -6.35 16.42
CA GLU A 344 -7.12 -5.01 16.42
C GLU A 344 -6.02 -4.01 16.08
N LEU A 345 -6.22 -3.22 15.03
CA LEU A 345 -5.38 -2.06 14.77
C LEU A 345 -5.79 -0.93 15.70
N GLN A 346 -4.84 -0.37 16.42
CA GLN A 346 -4.99 0.85 17.21
C GLN A 346 -3.93 1.86 16.78
N ILE A 347 -4.32 3.11 16.56
CA ILE A 347 -3.42 4.18 16.12
C ILE A 347 -3.39 5.26 17.19
N PHE A 348 -2.19 5.57 17.70
CA PHE A 348 -1.98 6.61 18.71
C PHE A 348 -1.01 7.66 18.18
N GLU A 349 -1.34 8.93 18.29
CA GLU A 349 -0.34 9.99 18.20
C GLU A 349 0.68 9.83 19.33
N VAL A 350 1.96 9.95 18.99
CA VAL A 350 3.08 9.79 19.93
C VAL A 350 3.96 11.03 19.96
N ASP A 351 4.62 11.26 21.09
CA ASP A 351 5.67 12.27 21.21
C ASP A 351 6.85 11.89 20.27
N PRO A 352 7.23 12.75 19.31
CA PRO A 352 8.26 12.40 18.32
C PRO A 352 9.67 12.24 18.92
N ALA A 353 9.93 12.81 20.09
CA ALA A 353 11.21 12.67 20.78
C ALA A 353 11.33 11.34 21.55
N THR A 354 10.20 10.71 21.89
CA THR A 354 10.20 9.50 22.75
C THR A 354 9.50 8.28 22.17
N GLY A 355 8.57 8.47 21.24
CA GLY A 355 7.67 7.44 20.73
C GLY A 355 6.55 7.04 21.72
N ILE A 356 6.43 7.73 22.87
CA ILE A 356 5.41 7.43 23.89
C ILE A 356 4.06 8.03 23.45
N ARG A 357 2.99 7.25 23.60
CA ARG A 357 1.60 7.66 23.34
C ARG A 357 1.25 8.96 24.08
N LEU A 358 0.66 9.92 23.38
CA LEU A 358 0.23 11.21 23.96
C LEU A 358 -1.05 11.08 24.80
N LYS A 359 -1.81 10.01 24.60
CA LYS A 359 -3.10 9.73 25.24
C LYS A 359 -3.23 8.22 25.49
N ASP A 360 -4.06 7.86 26.48
CA ASP A 360 -4.34 6.46 26.82
C ASP A 360 -5.36 5.80 25.88
N THR A 361 -6.10 6.59 25.11
CA THR A 361 -7.11 6.12 24.15
C THR A 361 -6.60 6.30 22.72
N PRO A 362 -6.79 5.32 21.83
CA PRO A 362 -6.36 5.44 20.44
C PRO A 362 -7.14 6.55 19.72
N ASP A 363 -6.47 7.23 18.80
CA ASP A 363 -7.12 8.20 17.90
C ASP A 363 -7.99 7.47 16.86
N HIS A 364 -7.57 6.26 16.44
CA HIS A 364 -8.35 5.37 15.55
C HIS A 364 -8.20 3.92 15.97
N SER A 365 -9.25 3.12 15.80
CA SER A 365 -9.19 1.67 16.03
C SER A 365 -10.12 0.90 15.09
N MET A 366 -9.70 -0.28 14.66
CA MET A 366 -10.54 -1.23 13.92
C MET A 366 -10.01 -2.67 13.97
N PRO A 367 -10.89 -3.69 13.96
CA PRO A 367 -10.46 -5.07 13.74
C PRO A 367 -9.91 -5.24 12.32
N ILE A 368 -8.88 -6.08 12.17
CA ILE A 368 -8.32 -6.46 10.88
C ILE A 368 -8.98 -7.74 10.37
N SER A 369 -9.47 -7.69 9.14
CA SER A 369 -10.10 -8.83 8.46
C SER A 369 -9.08 -9.69 7.69
N SER A 370 -9.54 -10.78 7.08
CA SER A 370 -8.72 -11.64 6.22
C SER A 370 -8.08 -10.92 5.02
N ASP A 371 -8.65 -9.79 4.59
CA ASP A 371 -8.07 -8.96 3.53
C ASP A 371 -6.94 -8.06 4.04
N GLY A 372 -6.85 -7.79 5.34
CA GLY A 372 -5.84 -6.93 5.96
C GLY A 372 -6.07 -5.43 5.82
N ASN A 373 -7.07 -4.98 5.05
CA ASN A 373 -7.24 -3.57 4.71
C ASN A 373 -7.73 -2.76 5.92
N TRP A 374 -7.24 -1.53 6.04
CA TRP A 374 -7.64 -0.61 7.09
C TRP A 374 -7.71 0.84 6.62
N GLY A 375 -8.41 1.67 7.39
CA GLY A 375 -8.70 3.06 7.06
C GLY A 375 -9.89 3.22 6.09
N PRO A 376 -9.96 4.35 5.36
CA PRO A 376 -9.09 5.52 5.49
C PRO A 376 -9.29 6.25 6.83
N PHE A 377 -8.22 6.77 7.41
CA PHE A 377 -8.23 7.57 8.64
C PHE A 377 -7.58 8.93 8.41
N SER A 378 -8.14 9.98 9.00
CA SER A 378 -7.53 11.31 8.99
C SER A 378 -6.57 11.45 10.16
N ILE A 379 -5.36 11.92 9.91
CA ILE A 379 -4.34 12.16 10.93
C ILE A 379 -3.75 13.57 10.79
N THR A 380 -3.21 14.11 11.87
CA THR A 380 -2.49 15.38 11.87
C THR A 380 -1.25 15.28 10.97
N LYS A 381 -1.11 16.20 10.01
CA LYS A 381 0.02 16.26 9.08
C LYS A 381 1.34 16.47 9.84
N GLY A 382 2.32 15.63 9.55
CA GLY A 382 3.66 15.68 10.16
C GLY A 382 3.76 15.16 11.59
N ALA A 383 2.65 14.83 12.26
CA ALA A 383 2.69 14.17 13.56
C ALA A 383 3.17 12.71 13.42
N THR A 384 3.79 12.19 14.47
CA THR A 384 4.27 10.80 14.56
C THR A 384 3.24 9.92 15.23
N TYR A 385 3.14 8.67 14.77
CA TYR A 385 2.14 7.73 15.27
C TYR A 385 2.76 6.36 15.57
N GLU A 386 2.20 5.70 16.57
CA GLU A 386 2.31 4.27 16.79
C GLU A 386 1.10 3.59 16.14
N PHE A 387 1.37 2.58 15.31
CA PHE A 387 0.35 1.66 14.81
C PHE A 387 0.49 0.35 15.58
N GLY A 388 -0.41 0.09 16.51
CA GLY A 388 -0.45 -1.15 17.29
C GLY A 388 -1.30 -2.21 16.63
N LEU A 389 -0.74 -3.40 16.40
CA LEU A 389 -1.52 -4.60 16.09
C LEU A 389 -1.65 -5.45 17.35
N ASP A 390 -2.72 -5.19 18.08
CA ASP A 390 -3.02 -5.82 19.36
C ASP A 390 -3.64 -7.20 19.13
N ARG A 391 -3.32 -8.14 20.02
CA ARG A 391 -3.81 -9.52 19.97
C ARG A 391 -4.32 -9.95 21.34
N GLU A 392 -5.32 -10.81 21.36
CA GLU A 392 -5.79 -11.47 22.59
C GLU A 392 -4.83 -12.58 23.07
N ALA A 393 -3.53 -12.29 23.08
CA ALA A 393 -2.48 -13.17 23.56
C ALA A 393 -1.38 -12.35 24.23
N VAL A 394 -1.00 -12.76 25.44
CA VAL A 394 0.05 -12.07 26.21
C VAL A 394 1.35 -12.03 25.42
N GLY A 395 1.98 -10.85 25.33
CA GLY A 395 3.24 -10.71 24.62
C GLY A 395 3.09 -10.85 23.10
N ALA A 396 1.90 -10.71 22.52
CA ALA A 396 1.71 -10.95 21.09
C ALA A 396 1.60 -9.66 20.27
N ASP A 397 1.52 -8.50 20.92
CA ASP A 397 1.31 -7.21 20.27
C ASP A 397 2.53 -6.79 19.44
N HIS A 398 2.31 -6.07 18.36
CA HIS A 398 3.37 -5.61 17.46
C HIS A 398 3.13 -4.15 17.11
N TYR A 399 4.08 -3.29 17.45
CA TYR A 399 3.96 -1.84 17.27
C TYR A 399 4.85 -1.36 16.13
N PHE A 400 4.30 -0.51 15.28
CA PHE A 400 4.99 0.05 14.12
C PHE A 400 5.11 1.56 14.24
N TYR A 401 6.26 2.09 13.85
CA TYR A 401 6.57 3.51 13.86
C TYR A 401 7.15 3.94 12.51
N ARG A 402 6.80 5.14 12.09
CA ARG A 402 7.19 5.76 10.82
C ARG A 402 7.44 7.25 11.02
N GLU A 403 8.16 7.86 10.09
CA GLU A 403 8.19 9.33 9.96
C GLU A 403 6.77 9.86 9.69
N GLY A 404 6.40 10.97 10.32
CA GLY A 404 5.06 11.55 10.19
C GLY A 404 4.72 11.95 8.77
N TYR A 405 3.50 11.69 8.28
CA TYR A 405 3.12 11.90 6.88
C TYR A 405 2.90 13.37 6.54
N LEU A 406 3.52 13.87 5.46
CA LEU A 406 3.30 15.23 4.96
C LEU A 406 2.24 15.32 3.85
N GLN A 407 1.78 14.18 3.35
CA GLN A 407 0.66 14.09 2.41
C GLN A 407 -0.07 12.76 2.56
N ASP A 408 -1.20 12.59 1.85
CA ASP A 408 -1.96 11.33 1.92
C ASP A 408 -1.10 10.12 1.54
N SER A 409 -1.20 9.03 2.30
CA SER A 409 -0.60 7.73 1.98
C SER A 409 -1.61 6.60 2.07
N LEU A 410 -1.92 5.99 0.93
CA LEU A 410 -2.99 5.00 0.82
C LEU A 410 -2.46 3.58 0.59
N PHE A 411 -1.14 3.41 0.67
CA PHE A 411 -0.43 2.14 0.48
C PHE A 411 0.44 1.76 1.68
N VAL A 412 0.07 2.22 2.88
CA VAL A 412 0.82 1.89 4.10
C VAL A 412 0.79 0.37 4.33
N ARG A 413 1.92 -0.21 4.72
CA ARG A 413 2.03 -1.66 5.01
C ARG A 413 2.57 -1.90 6.41
N LEU A 414 1.81 -2.68 7.18
CA LEU A 414 2.16 -3.15 8.52
C LEU A 414 2.44 -4.66 8.43
N ASN A 415 3.69 -5.01 8.10
CA ASN A 415 4.10 -6.39 7.89
C ASN A 415 4.39 -7.08 9.23
N THR A 416 3.59 -8.08 9.56
CA THR A 416 3.71 -8.85 10.80
C THR A 416 3.81 -10.36 10.51
N SER A 417 3.88 -11.18 11.55
CA SER A 417 3.57 -12.62 11.43
C SER A 417 2.72 -13.06 12.61
N LEU A 418 2.20 -14.29 12.55
CA LEU A 418 1.51 -14.88 13.70
C LEU A 418 2.47 -15.04 14.89
N PRO A 419 1.99 -14.90 16.14
CA PRO A 419 2.80 -15.18 17.33
C PRO A 419 3.44 -16.57 17.26
N GLY A 420 4.75 -16.66 17.52
CA GLY A 420 5.50 -17.92 17.46
C GLY A 420 5.76 -18.46 16.04
N ALA A 421 5.41 -17.72 14.99
CA ALA A 421 5.66 -18.10 13.60
C ALA A 421 6.41 -17.02 12.81
N GLY A 422 6.90 -17.38 11.62
CA GLY A 422 7.62 -16.47 10.73
C GLY A 422 8.94 -15.95 11.31
N VAL A 423 9.44 -14.85 10.77
CA VAL A 423 10.76 -14.29 11.15
C VAL A 423 10.81 -13.90 12.63
N GLY A 424 9.72 -13.32 13.15
CA GLY A 424 9.68 -12.89 14.56
C GLY A 424 9.69 -14.03 15.58
N ALA A 425 9.46 -15.28 15.19
CA ALA A 425 9.59 -16.43 16.08
C ALA A 425 11.04 -16.68 16.54
N TYR A 426 12.01 -16.14 15.81
CA TYR A 426 13.44 -16.28 16.09
C TYR A 426 13.99 -15.16 16.97
N LEU A 427 13.14 -14.19 17.33
CA LEU A 427 13.50 -13.16 18.30
C LEU A 427 13.48 -13.77 19.71
N HIS A 428 14.58 -13.60 20.44
CA HIS A 428 14.65 -13.96 21.85
C HIS A 428 13.86 -12.92 22.66
N ARG A 429 13.35 -13.30 23.83
CA ARG A 429 12.37 -12.49 24.56
C ARG A 429 12.64 -12.53 26.05
N SER A 430 12.66 -11.36 26.69
CA SER A 430 12.76 -11.22 28.14
C SER A 430 12.35 -9.81 28.58
N ALA A 431 12.00 -9.68 29.86
CA ALA A 431 11.71 -8.40 30.50
C ALA A 431 12.88 -7.38 30.45
N ASN A 432 14.10 -7.84 30.14
CA ASN A 432 15.30 -7.02 30.24
C ASN A 432 15.66 -6.30 28.93
N HIS A 433 15.10 -6.68 27.78
CA HIS A 433 15.49 -6.11 26.49
C HIS A 433 14.31 -5.88 25.55
N THR A 434 14.51 -4.94 24.61
CA THR A 434 13.59 -4.63 23.51
C THR A 434 14.02 -5.31 22.22
N ASN A 435 13.06 -5.85 21.48
CA ASN A 435 13.27 -6.32 20.11
C ASN A 435 12.89 -5.22 19.11
N LEU A 436 13.73 -5.03 18.10
CA LEU A 436 13.54 -3.98 17.10
C LEU A 436 13.79 -4.51 15.68
N MET A 437 12.88 -4.24 14.76
CA MET A 437 13.08 -4.38 13.32
C MET A 437 13.17 -2.98 12.71
N ILE A 438 14.21 -2.72 11.92
CA ILE A 438 14.37 -1.43 11.21
C ILE A 438 14.43 -1.71 9.72
N ALA A 439 13.57 -1.04 8.95
CA ALA A 439 13.41 -1.28 7.52
C ALA A 439 13.32 0.02 6.71
N ARG A 440 13.61 -0.09 5.40
CA ARG A 440 13.46 0.95 4.39
C ARG A 440 13.27 0.30 3.02
N ASP A 441 12.33 0.80 2.20
CA ASP A 441 12.14 0.37 0.79
C ASP A 441 13.20 0.98 -0.15
N ARG A 442 14.46 0.92 0.30
CA ARG A 442 15.70 1.30 -0.37
C ARG A 442 16.82 0.64 0.41
N GLU A 443 17.64 -0.18 -0.24
CA GLU A 443 18.70 -0.96 0.42
C GLU A 443 19.55 -0.09 1.35
N LEU A 444 19.98 -0.60 2.49
CA LEU A 444 21.02 -0.03 3.35
C LEU A 444 22.38 -0.53 2.84
N TRP A 445 23.37 0.36 2.70
CA TRP A 445 24.73 0.01 2.26
C TRP A 445 25.77 0.29 3.35
N GLY A 446 26.62 -0.69 3.63
CA GLY A 446 27.67 -0.62 4.66
C GLY A 446 29.08 -0.92 4.17
N ASP A 447 29.30 -1.28 2.90
CA ASP A 447 30.60 -1.63 2.32
C ASP A 447 30.98 -0.82 1.06
N GLN A 448 30.30 0.30 0.81
CA GLN A 448 30.44 1.20 -0.34
C GLN A 448 31.24 2.48 -0.07
N GLY A 449 31.98 2.54 1.04
CA GLY A 449 32.83 3.70 1.38
C GLY A 449 32.01 4.96 1.64
N GLU A 450 32.25 6.04 0.89
CA GLU A 450 31.53 7.32 1.04
C GLU A 450 30.03 7.22 0.66
N LEU A 451 29.64 6.17 -0.06
CA LEU A 451 28.25 5.88 -0.44
C LEU A 451 27.52 4.99 0.59
N ASN A 452 28.11 4.75 1.75
CA ASN A 452 27.43 4.06 2.84
C ASN A 452 26.29 4.89 3.42
N ASP A 453 25.22 4.22 3.83
CA ASP A 453 24.29 4.77 4.80
C ASP A 453 24.92 4.71 6.20
N SER A 454 24.57 5.66 7.07
CA SER A 454 24.82 5.52 8.51
C SER A 454 23.49 5.35 9.22
N LEU A 455 23.33 4.23 9.93
CA LEU A 455 22.16 3.94 10.74
C LEU A 455 22.65 3.58 12.14
N THR A 456 22.18 4.33 13.13
CA THR A 456 22.54 4.14 14.54
C THR A 456 21.32 3.84 15.39
N VAL A 457 21.53 3.06 16.45
CA VAL A 457 20.55 2.80 17.52
C VAL A 457 21.24 3.12 18.84
N ASN A 458 20.75 4.14 19.57
CA ASN A 458 21.43 4.68 20.76
C ASN A 458 22.94 4.87 20.52
N ASP A 459 23.27 5.59 19.44
CA ASP A 459 24.64 5.86 18.95
C ASP A 459 25.44 4.63 18.48
N THR A 460 24.90 3.41 18.56
CA THR A 460 25.54 2.20 18.05
C THR A 460 25.30 2.07 16.55
N GLN A 461 26.36 2.14 15.74
CA GLN A 461 26.28 1.93 14.30
C GLN A 461 25.90 0.47 13.97
N ILE A 462 24.75 0.28 13.31
CA ILE A 462 24.24 -1.06 12.96
C ILE A 462 24.33 -1.39 11.47
N VAL A 463 24.47 -0.39 10.60
CA VAL A 463 24.80 -0.58 9.18
C VAL A 463 26.32 -0.65 9.06
N THR A 464 26.83 -1.84 8.75
CA THR A 464 28.27 -2.12 8.63
C THR A 464 28.50 -2.96 7.37
N SER A 465 29.76 -3.15 6.99
CA SER A 465 30.10 -4.06 5.89
C SER A 465 29.64 -5.50 6.13
N ALA A 466 29.41 -5.89 7.38
CA ALA A 466 28.96 -7.23 7.72
C ALA A 466 27.43 -7.38 7.68
N THR A 467 26.69 -6.35 8.10
CA THR A 467 25.22 -6.38 8.17
C THR A 467 24.55 -5.93 6.88
N ALA A 468 25.22 -5.08 6.10
CA ALA A 468 24.66 -4.44 4.92
C ALA A 468 25.64 -4.39 3.73
N PRO A 469 26.32 -5.50 3.37
CA PRO A 469 27.13 -5.49 2.16
C PRO A 469 26.24 -5.33 0.92
N LEU A 470 26.73 -4.68 -0.12
CA LEU A 470 25.95 -4.32 -1.31
C LEU A 470 25.23 -5.52 -1.95
N LEU A 471 25.89 -6.68 -2.00
CA LEU A 471 25.33 -7.91 -2.58
C LEU A 471 24.23 -8.54 -1.72
N LYS A 472 24.17 -8.22 -0.42
CA LYS A 472 23.11 -8.70 0.48
C LYS A 472 21.77 -8.01 0.21
N ARG A 473 21.81 -6.81 -0.37
CA ARG A 473 20.63 -5.98 -0.67
C ARG A 473 19.76 -5.79 0.59
N THR A 474 20.40 -5.53 1.73
CA THR A 474 19.73 -5.43 3.04
C THR A 474 18.70 -4.30 3.01
N SER A 475 17.43 -4.58 3.20
CA SER A 475 16.35 -3.59 3.38
C SER A 475 15.75 -3.63 4.79
N SER A 476 16.11 -4.64 5.59
CA SER A 476 15.63 -4.80 6.97
C SER A 476 16.72 -5.39 7.88
N ILE A 477 16.82 -4.87 9.11
CA ILE A 477 17.74 -5.34 10.14
C ILE A 477 16.96 -5.65 11.41
N PHE A 478 17.07 -6.87 11.92
CA PHE A 478 16.51 -7.30 13.21
C PHE A 478 17.55 -7.18 14.32
N LEU A 479 17.13 -6.65 15.46
CA LEU A 479 17.95 -6.44 16.65
C LEU A 479 17.28 -7.14 17.82
N HIS A 480 18.02 -8.01 18.50
CA HIS A 480 17.58 -8.71 19.71
C HIS A 480 18.76 -8.98 20.64
N ASP A 481 18.49 -9.30 21.90
CA ASP A 481 19.48 -9.87 22.82
C ASP A 481 19.46 -11.39 22.64
N ARG A 482 20.39 -11.89 21.81
CA ARG A 482 20.46 -13.32 21.50
C ARG A 482 20.86 -14.05 22.77
N ASN A 483 20.11 -15.10 23.08
CA ASN A 483 20.20 -15.86 24.35
C ASN A 483 19.69 -15.10 25.58
N SER A 484 19.27 -13.84 25.44
CA SER A 484 18.75 -13.00 26.53
C SER A 484 19.74 -12.88 27.70
N ASP A 485 21.02 -12.67 27.37
CA ASP A 485 22.13 -12.69 28.33
C ASP A 485 22.61 -11.29 28.76
N GLY A 486 22.01 -10.23 28.18
CA GLY A 486 22.32 -8.85 28.49
C GLY A 486 23.59 -8.31 27.83
N ASN A 487 24.17 -9.03 26.86
CA ASN A 487 25.39 -8.62 26.15
C ASN A 487 25.14 -8.44 24.66
N SER A 488 25.94 -7.60 24.01
CA SER A 488 25.93 -7.45 22.56
C SER A 488 27.15 -8.14 21.97
N THR A 489 26.98 -8.89 20.88
CA THR A 489 28.08 -9.54 20.16
C THR A 489 28.34 -8.84 18.82
N LEU A 490 29.26 -7.87 18.83
CA LEU A 490 29.64 -7.06 17.65
C LEU A 490 31.15 -7.20 17.35
N PRO A 491 31.62 -7.01 16.10
CA PRO A 491 30.85 -6.89 14.87
C PRO A 491 30.60 -8.27 14.26
N GLY A 492 29.34 -8.72 14.23
CA GLY A 492 29.00 -9.99 13.60
C GLY A 492 27.49 -10.06 13.36
N PRO A 493 27.05 -10.32 12.12
CA PRO A 493 25.63 -10.44 11.88
C PRO A 493 25.08 -11.68 12.57
N ASP A 494 23.82 -11.62 12.97
CA ASP A 494 23.05 -12.79 13.37
C ASP A 494 22.99 -13.80 12.20
N PRO A 495 23.55 -15.02 12.32
CA PRO A 495 23.54 -16.02 11.25
C PRO A 495 22.16 -16.44 10.74
N PHE A 496 21.11 -16.43 11.57
CA PHE A 496 19.77 -16.78 11.12
C PHE A 496 19.21 -15.67 10.23
N PHE A 497 19.16 -14.43 10.74
CA PHE A 497 18.59 -13.32 9.98
C PHE A 497 19.39 -13.04 8.71
N SER A 498 20.73 -13.12 8.78
CA SER A 498 21.58 -12.89 7.62
C SER A 498 21.55 -13.97 6.55
N ALA A 499 20.94 -15.12 6.82
CA ALA A 499 20.67 -16.12 5.78
C ALA A 499 19.42 -15.79 4.94
N LEU A 500 18.52 -14.96 5.44
CA LEU A 500 17.25 -14.63 4.78
C LEU A 500 17.43 -13.56 3.68
N PRO A 501 16.75 -13.63 2.52
CA PRO A 501 16.85 -12.59 1.49
C PRO A 501 16.50 -11.20 2.03
N PHE A 502 17.29 -10.18 1.66
CA PHE A 502 17.10 -8.77 2.03
C PHE A 502 17.12 -8.44 3.54
N ILE A 503 17.19 -9.44 4.40
CA ILE A 503 17.13 -9.30 5.86
C ILE A 503 18.52 -9.58 6.44
N SER A 504 18.90 -8.77 7.42
CA SER A 504 20.08 -8.98 8.26
C SER A 504 19.67 -8.88 9.73
N GLY A 505 20.62 -9.08 10.64
CA GLY A 505 20.36 -8.88 12.05
C GLY A 505 21.62 -8.79 12.89
N LEU A 506 21.47 -8.35 14.13
CA LEU A 506 22.54 -8.24 15.12
C LEU A 506 22.07 -8.77 16.47
N ASP A 507 23.00 -9.40 17.17
CA ASP A 507 22.93 -9.60 18.60
C ASP A 507 23.30 -8.29 19.31
N LEU A 508 22.28 -7.49 19.62
CA LEU A 508 22.39 -6.17 20.22
C LEU A 508 21.44 -6.08 21.41
N PHE A 509 22.01 -6.05 22.61
CA PHE A 509 21.26 -5.81 23.84
C PHE A 509 20.79 -4.35 23.90
N ILE A 510 19.47 -4.16 23.82
CA ILE A 510 18.80 -2.87 23.99
C ILE A 510 18.00 -2.94 25.29
N PRO A 511 18.44 -2.29 26.38
CA PRO A 511 17.76 -2.38 27.66
C PRO A 511 16.29 -1.93 27.58
N ALA A 512 15.38 -2.78 28.04
CA ALA A 512 13.98 -2.42 28.23
C ALA A 512 13.76 -1.71 29.57
N SER A 513 12.63 -1.02 29.70
CA SER A 513 12.19 -0.47 30.98
C SER A 513 10.75 -0.89 31.27
N PRO A 514 10.39 -1.13 32.55
CA PRO A 514 8.99 -1.38 32.91
C PRO A 514 8.09 -0.22 32.47
N GLY A 515 7.05 -0.52 31.70
CA GLY A 515 6.14 0.48 31.14
C GLY A 515 6.74 1.32 30.00
N ALA A 516 7.87 0.90 29.43
CA ALA A 516 8.49 1.49 28.23
C ALA A 516 8.69 3.01 28.29
N ASN A 517 9.29 3.51 29.37
CA ASN A 517 9.39 4.95 29.63
C ASN A 517 10.70 5.60 29.16
N GLN A 518 11.61 4.85 28.52
CA GLN A 518 12.84 5.40 27.94
C GLN A 518 12.80 5.30 26.41
N PRO A 519 13.32 6.33 25.70
CA PRO A 519 13.40 6.29 24.26
C PRO A 519 14.56 5.43 23.77
N ILE A 520 14.35 4.75 22.64
CA ILE A 520 15.39 4.21 21.78
C ILE A 520 15.53 5.18 20.60
N ASN A 521 16.69 5.81 20.47
CA ASN A 521 16.96 6.78 19.41
C ASN A 521 17.50 6.06 18.17
N ILE A 522 16.81 6.19 17.04
CA ILE A 522 17.19 5.56 15.78
C ILE A 522 17.40 6.65 14.73
N GLN A 523 18.62 6.77 14.23
CA GLN A 523 18.99 7.81 13.28
C GLN A 523 19.54 7.21 12.00
N LEU A 524 18.95 7.58 10.88
CA LEU A 524 19.40 7.23 9.54
C LEU A 524 19.94 8.48 8.84
N LYS A 525 21.22 8.47 8.50
CA LYS A 525 21.82 9.35 7.51
C LYS A 525 21.92 8.60 6.18
N PRO A 526 20.95 8.78 5.28
CA PRO A 526 20.90 8.05 4.03
C PRO A 526 22.03 8.46 3.08
N ARG A 527 22.52 7.51 2.28
CA ARG A 527 23.44 7.79 1.17
C ARG A 527 22.79 8.74 0.15
N GLY A 528 23.59 9.61 -0.45
CA GLY A 528 23.12 10.62 -1.41
C GLY A 528 22.18 11.67 -0.82
N GLY A 529 22.03 11.72 0.52
CA GLY A 529 21.09 12.60 1.19
C GLY A 529 21.59 14.00 1.53
N ASN A 530 22.74 14.42 1.00
CA ASN A 530 23.35 15.74 1.25
C ASN A 530 23.47 16.11 2.73
N GLY A 531 23.64 15.12 3.61
CA GLY A 531 23.78 15.32 5.05
C GLY A 531 22.47 15.33 5.85
N ALA A 532 21.31 15.14 5.20
CA ALA A 532 20.04 14.97 5.88
C ALA A 532 20.07 13.77 6.84
N VAL A 533 19.30 13.87 7.92
CA VAL A 533 19.16 12.84 8.95
C VAL A 533 17.67 12.63 9.19
N GLN A 534 17.25 11.37 9.08
CA GLN A 534 15.91 10.92 9.43
C GLN A 534 15.97 10.31 10.83
N VAL A 535 15.00 10.64 11.68
CA VAL A 535 14.98 10.21 13.08
C VAL A 535 13.62 9.62 13.40
N ILE A 536 13.63 8.42 13.99
CA ILE A 536 12.45 7.82 14.60
C ILE A 536 12.84 7.38 16.00
N ASN A 537 12.05 7.77 17.01
CA ASN A 537 12.24 7.32 18.38
C ASN A 537 11.10 6.37 18.74
N VAL A 538 11.43 5.29 19.45
CA VAL A 538 10.44 4.32 19.92
C VAL A 538 10.62 4.05 21.41
N PRO A 539 9.57 3.68 22.15
CA PRO A 539 9.69 3.27 23.54
C PRO A 539 10.45 1.95 23.68
N ASN A 540 11.24 1.80 24.74
CA ASN A 540 11.98 0.57 25.04
C ASN A 540 11.12 -0.50 25.72
N TRP A 541 10.04 -0.91 25.04
CA TRP A 541 9.14 -1.97 25.50
C TRP A 541 9.87 -3.27 25.83
N PRO A 542 9.56 -3.93 26.97
CA PRO A 542 10.03 -5.28 27.24
C PRO A 542 9.55 -6.27 26.18
N SER A 543 10.49 -7.04 25.64
CA SER A 543 10.21 -7.97 24.54
C SER A 543 9.36 -9.19 24.93
N ASP A 544 9.04 -9.38 26.22
CA ASP A 544 8.05 -10.34 26.68
C ASP A 544 6.66 -9.73 26.91
N GLU A 545 6.56 -8.41 27.05
CA GLU A 545 5.29 -7.66 27.09
C GLU A 545 4.72 -7.40 25.70
N ILE A 546 5.58 -7.07 24.73
CA ILE A 546 5.22 -6.96 23.31
C ILE A 546 6.15 -7.81 22.46
N ARG A 547 5.70 -8.20 21.28
CA ARG A 547 6.48 -9.04 20.35
C ARG A 547 7.71 -8.33 19.81
N SER A 548 7.52 -7.13 19.28
CA SER A 548 8.59 -6.32 18.68
C SER A 548 8.09 -4.91 18.42
N ASN A 549 9.04 -3.98 18.35
CA ASN A 549 8.86 -2.70 17.66
C ASN A 549 9.36 -2.84 16.21
N SER A 550 8.64 -2.28 15.26
CA SER A 550 9.06 -2.14 13.86
C SER A 550 9.15 -0.68 13.48
N VAL A 551 10.23 -0.31 12.81
CA VAL A 551 10.50 1.05 12.36
C VAL A 551 10.71 1.04 10.85
N GLN A 552 9.92 1.83 10.13
CA GLN A 552 10.05 1.97 8.69
C GLN A 552 10.42 3.41 8.33
N PHE A 553 11.63 3.60 7.82
CA PHE A 553 12.07 4.86 7.22
C PHE A 553 11.52 5.01 5.81
N ARG A 554 11.30 6.26 5.40
CA ARG A 554 10.98 6.59 4.01
C ARG A 554 12.14 6.21 3.08
N ASP A 555 11.80 5.78 1.88
CA ASP A 555 12.77 5.47 0.82
C ASP A 555 13.37 6.73 0.14
N TYR A 556 12.80 7.89 0.43
CA TYR A 556 13.21 9.20 -0.07
C TYR A 556 13.42 10.18 1.08
N ILE A 557 14.11 11.28 0.77
CA ILE A 557 14.29 12.41 1.68
C ILE A 557 13.36 13.51 1.20
N GLN A 558 12.68 14.14 2.15
CA GLN A 558 11.80 15.27 1.90
C GLN A 558 12.44 16.57 2.39
#